data_AF-A0A9D6BQN4-F1
#
_entry.id   AF-A0A9D6BQN4-F1
#
_cell.length_a   1.000
_cell.length_b   1.000
_cell.length_c   1.000
_cell.angle_alpha   90.00
_cell.angle_beta   90.00
_cell.angle_gamma   90.00
#
_symmetry.space_group_name_H-M   'P 1'
#
loop_
_entity.id
_entity.type
_entity.pdbx_description
1 polymer ?
#
loop_
_entity_poly.entity_id
_entity_poly.type
_entity_poly.pdbx_seq_one_letter_code
_entity_poly.pdbx_strand_id
1 'polypeptide(L)'
;MLWIHLLSSLASDVFLVLSALISILYLRQDANLKRKKRIGSLPSLHKMDQFGLFLLFVAFVLMTLGMFAGSILAYQTWGPYWYLDPRQLWSVCVWLLFAFVLLARWQAGWRGRKAVFVSLSGSMAMLLGFFLLNYFHWSQHYGL
;
A
#
# COMPACT_ATOMS: atom_id res chain seq x y z
N MET A 1 -17.04 16.40 0.47
CA MET A 1 -15.58 16.12 0.45
C MET A 1 -15.16 15.06 1.47
N LEU A 2 -15.61 15.11 2.73
CA LEU A 2 -15.25 14.11 3.76
C LEU A 2 -15.45 12.65 3.33
N TRP A 3 -16.64 12.32 2.79
CA TRP A 3 -16.94 10.98 2.30
C TRP A 3 -16.00 10.50 1.18
N ILE A 4 -15.55 11.41 0.31
CA ILE A 4 -14.64 11.06 -0.79
C ILE A 4 -13.27 10.68 -0.22
N HIS A 5 -12.73 11.47 0.72
CA HIS A 5 -11.48 11.16 1.41
C HIS A 5 -11.55 9.81 2.14
N LEU A 6 -12.61 9.59 2.93
CA LEU A 6 -12.77 8.37 3.73
C LEU A 6 -12.92 7.13 2.84
N LEU A 7 -13.80 7.17 1.84
CA LEU A 7 -14.06 6.01 0.98
C LEU A 7 -12.86 5.65 0.11
N SER A 8 -12.18 6.65 -0.47
CA SER A 8 -11.00 6.39 -1.31
C SER A 8 -9.81 5.87 -0.50
N SER A 9 -9.60 6.40 0.71
CA SER A 9 -8.53 5.92 1.60
C SER A 9 -8.79 4.48 2.07
N LEU A 10 -10.00 4.19 2.55
CA LEU A 10 -10.38 2.84 2.96
C LEU A 10 -10.32 1.84 1.80
N ALA A 11 -10.80 2.24 0.62
CA ALA A 11 -10.74 1.37 -0.56
C ALA A 11 -9.28 1.08 -0.94
N SER A 12 -8.40 2.09 -0.94
CA SER A 12 -6.96 1.90 -1.16
C SER A 12 -6.37 0.86 -0.21
N ASP A 13 -6.65 0.96 1.09
CA ASP A 13 -6.13 0.04 2.11
C ASP A 13 -6.54 -1.41 1.83
N VAL A 14 -7.80 -1.63 1.44
CA VAL A 14 -8.29 -2.96 1.05
C VAL A 14 -7.50 -3.51 -0.13
N PHE A 15 -7.28 -2.72 -1.18
CA PHE A 15 -6.53 -3.17 -2.35
C PHE A 15 -5.04 -3.43 -2.04
N LEU A 16 -4.43 -2.66 -1.14
CA LEU A 16 -3.05 -2.90 -0.68
C LEU A 16 -2.92 -4.20 0.12
N VAL A 17 -3.89 -4.51 0.98
CA VAL A 17 -3.95 -5.77 1.71
C VAL A 17 -4.15 -6.94 0.75
N LEU A 18 -5.05 -6.81 -0.24
CA LEU A 18 -5.23 -7.84 -1.27
C LEU A 18 -3.95 -8.07 -2.08
N SER A 19 -3.25 -7.00 -2.47
CA SER A 19 -1.95 -7.10 -3.17
C SER A 19 -0.90 -7.81 -2.32
N ALA A 20 -0.85 -7.55 -1.01
CA ALA A 20 0.03 -8.25 -0.07
C ALA A 20 -0.32 -9.74 0.06
N LEU A 21 -1.60 -10.09 0.13
CA LEU A 21 -2.04 -11.48 0.15
C LEU A 21 -1.62 -12.23 -1.11
N ILE A 22 -1.83 -11.64 -2.30
CA ILE A 22 -1.38 -12.22 -3.57
C ILE A 22 0.14 -12.38 -3.60
N SER A 23 0.88 -11.39 -3.08
CA SER A 23 2.34 -11.44 -2.95
C SER A 23 2.82 -12.60 -2.06
N ILE A 24 2.16 -12.85 -0.93
CA ILE A 24 2.45 -13.99 -0.06
C ILE A 24 2.15 -15.32 -0.76
N LEU A 25 1.00 -15.43 -1.44
CA LEU A 25 0.64 -16.62 -2.18
C LEU A 25 1.63 -16.90 -3.33
N TYR A 26 2.10 -15.85 -4.02
CA TYR A 26 3.14 -15.95 -5.04
C TYR A 26 4.41 -16.56 -4.44
N LEU A 27 4.91 -16.03 -3.32
CA LEU A 27 6.13 -16.51 -2.67
C LEU A 27 6.01 -17.97 -2.21
N ARG A 28 4.84 -18.35 -1.67
CA ARG A 28 4.54 -19.75 -1.28
C ARG A 28 4.54 -20.68 -2.48
N GLN A 29 3.87 -20.31 -3.57
CA GLN A 29 3.81 -21.12 -4.78
C GLN A 29 5.20 -21.28 -5.41
N ASP A 30 5.99 -20.19 -5.46
CA ASP A 30 7.34 -20.21 -6.00
C ASP A 30 8.29 -21.09 -5.15
N ALA A 31 8.18 -21.04 -3.82
CA ALA A 31 8.94 -21.91 -2.93
C ALA A 31 8.57 -23.40 -3.08
N ASN A 32 7.30 -23.70 -3.37
CA ASN A 32 6.80 -25.06 -3.56
C ASN A 32 7.19 -25.65 -4.93
N LEU A 33 7.14 -24.84 -5.99
CA LEU A 33 7.60 -25.25 -7.33
C LEU A 33 9.08 -25.65 -7.32
N LYS A 34 9.92 -24.98 -6.53
CA LYS A 34 11.33 -25.38 -6.32
C LYS A 34 11.49 -26.76 -5.67
N ARG A 35 10.48 -27.22 -4.92
CA ARG A 35 10.43 -28.55 -4.30
C ARG A 35 9.68 -29.58 -5.16
N LYS A 36 9.39 -29.25 -6.43
CA LYS A 36 8.56 -30.05 -7.36
C LYS A 36 7.16 -30.40 -6.81
N LYS A 37 6.66 -29.65 -5.83
CA LYS A 37 5.30 -29.79 -5.29
C LYS A 37 4.51 -28.56 -5.76
N ARG A 38 3.46 -28.74 -6.55
CA ARG A 38 2.59 -27.63 -6.96
C ARG A 38 1.36 -27.61 -6.06
N ILE A 39 0.97 -26.45 -5.54
CA ILE A 39 -0.36 -26.29 -4.95
C ILE A 39 -1.35 -26.21 -6.12
N GLY A 40 -2.16 -27.25 -6.28
CA GLY A 40 -3.03 -27.42 -7.44
C GLY A 40 -4.12 -26.35 -7.60
N SER A 41 -4.56 -25.72 -6.51
CA SER A 41 -5.60 -24.69 -6.52
C SER A 41 -5.10 -23.28 -6.85
N LEU A 42 -3.78 -23.04 -6.86
CA LEU A 42 -3.24 -21.70 -7.09
C LEU A 42 -3.01 -21.42 -8.59
N PRO A 43 -3.31 -20.18 -9.06
CA PRO A 43 -2.96 -19.75 -10.40
C PRO A 43 -1.45 -19.84 -10.70
N SER A 44 -1.06 -19.66 -11.96
CA SER A 44 0.36 -19.57 -12.32
C SER A 44 1.01 -18.34 -11.69
N LEU A 45 2.32 -18.42 -11.41
CA LEU A 45 3.10 -17.29 -10.88
C LEU A 45 2.95 -16.02 -11.71
N HIS A 46 2.87 -16.16 -13.04
CA HIS A 46 2.67 -15.03 -13.94
C HIS A 46 1.31 -14.35 -13.73
N LYS A 47 0.22 -15.13 -13.63
CA LYS A 47 -1.12 -14.57 -13.36
C LYS A 47 -1.20 -13.88 -12.01
N MET A 48 -0.54 -14.45 -11.00
CA MET A 48 -0.49 -13.86 -9.65
C MET A 48 0.29 -12.54 -9.65
N ASP A 49 1.43 -12.46 -10.36
CA ASP A 49 2.20 -11.22 -10.48
C ASP A 49 1.41 -10.13 -11.24
N GLN A 50 0.73 -10.48 -12.34
CA GLN A 50 -0.13 -9.54 -13.07
C GLN A 50 -1.30 -9.04 -12.23
N PHE A 51 -1.97 -9.95 -11.52
CA PHE A 51 -3.10 -9.58 -10.67
C PHE A 51 -2.66 -8.73 -9.47
N GLY A 52 -1.53 -9.08 -8.84
CA GLY A 52 -0.94 -8.28 -7.77
C GLY A 52 -0.56 -6.87 -8.21
N LEU A 53 -0.03 -6.73 -9.44
CA LEU A 53 0.27 -5.43 -10.05
C LEU A 53 -0.99 -4.61 -10.31
N PHE A 54 -2.05 -5.23 -10.84
CA PHE A 54 -3.32 -4.57 -11.04
C PHE A 54 -3.91 -4.02 -9.74
N LEU A 55 -3.94 -4.84 -8.68
CA LEU A 55 -4.39 -4.41 -7.35
C LEU A 55 -3.57 -3.25 -6.80
N LEU A 56 -2.24 -3.29 -6.98
CA LEU A 56 -1.34 -2.23 -6.52
C LEU A 56 -1.56 -0.92 -7.29
N PHE A 57 -1.83 -1.01 -8.59
CA PHE A 57 -2.18 0.16 -9.40
C PHE A 57 -3.52 0.79 -8.96
N VAL A 58 -4.55 -0.03 -8.76
CA VAL A 58 -5.86 0.44 -8.28
C VAL A 58 -5.73 1.09 -6.90
N ALA A 59 -5.01 0.46 -5.98
CA ALA A 59 -4.70 1.02 -4.68
C ALA A 59 -4.02 2.39 -4.80
N PHE A 60 -2.99 2.50 -5.63
CA PHE A 60 -2.24 3.75 -5.81
C PHE A 60 -3.12 4.90 -6.33
N VAL A 61 -4.01 4.64 -7.29
CA VAL A 61 -4.95 5.65 -7.79
C VAL A 61 -5.89 6.10 -6.69
N LEU A 62 -6.48 5.16 -5.95
CA LEU A 62 -7.38 5.46 -4.83
C LEU A 62 -6.67 6.23 -3.72
N MET A 63 -5.43 5.85 -3.39
CA MET A 63 -4.62 6.55 -2.40
C MET A 63 -4.32 7.98 -2.82
N THR A 64 -4.01 8.20 -4.10
CA THR A 64 -3.77 9.53 -4.64
C THR A 64 -5.02 10.41 -4.49
N LEU A 65 -6.19 9.90 -4.86
CA LEU A 65 -7.47 10.61 -4.68
C LEU A 65 -7.76 10.91 -3.20
N GLY A 66 -7.52 9.94 -2.31
CA GLY A 66 -7.70 10.09 -0.87
C GLY A 66 -6.78 11.12 -0.26
N MET A 67 -5.51 11.15 -0.68
CA MET A 67 -4.53 12.15 -0.23
C MET A 67 -4.89 13.55 -0.72
N PHE A 68 -5.31 13.72 -1.98
CA PHE A 68 -5.76 15.03 -2.48
C PHE A 68 -6.98 15.54 -1.72
N ALA A 69 -8.01 14.70 -1.55
CA ALA A 69 -9.21 15.06 -0.80
C ALA A 69 -8.89 15.35 0.68
N GLY A 70 -8.00 14.56 1.29
CA GLY A 70 -7.55 14.73 2.67
C GLY A 70 -6.78 16.03 2.88
N SER A 71 -5.90 16.39 1.94
CA SER A 71 -5.11 17.63 2.00
C SER A 71 -6.00 18.88 2.01
N ILE A 72 -7.05 18.89 1.19
CA ILE A 72 -8.02 20.00 1.14
C ILE A 72 -8.75 20.14 2.48
N LEU A 73 -9.20 19.02 3.06
CA LEU A 73 -9.89 19.01 4.35
C LEU A 73 -8.96 19.43 5.48
N ALA A 74 -7.71 18.96 5.49
CA ALA A 74 -6.71 19.31 6.48
C ALA A 74 -6.39 20.81 6.46
N TYR A 75 -6.25 21.41 5.28
CA TYR A 75 -6.09 22.85 5.13
C TYR A 75 -7.28 23.63 5.71
N GLN A 76 -8.51 23.17 5.46
CA GLN A 76 -9.72 23.80 5.97
C GLN A 76 -9.87 23.68 7.50
N THR A 77 -9.29 22.65 8.12
CA THR A 77 -9.48 22.35 9.55
C THR A 77 -8.34 22.83 10.44
N TRP A 78 -7.09 22.82 9.96
CA TRP A 78 -5.88 23.12 10.74
C TRP A 78 -5.13 24.35 10.19
N GLY A 79 -5.62 24.94 9.10
CA GLY A 79 -4.98 26.08 8.45
C GLY A 79 -3.65 25.71 7.77
N PRO A 80 -2.70 26.65 7.61
CA PRO A 80 -1.53 26.47 6.76
C PRO A 80 -0.55 25.39 7.24
N TYR A 81 -0.56 24.96 8.51
CA TYR A 81 0.39 23.98 9.05
C TYR A 81 0.04 22.51 8.77
N TRP A 82 -1.02 22.25 8.00
CA TRP A 82 -1.52 20.90 7.70
C TRP A 82 -0.46 19.95 7.09
N TYR A 83 0.51 20.48 6.35
CA TYR A 83 1.56 19.68 5.70
C TYR A 83 2.60 19.12 6.68
N LEU A 84 2.64 19.62 7.92
CA LEU A 84 3.53 19.13 8.97
C LEU A 84 2.91 17.98 9.78
N ASP A 85 1.66 17.58 9.53
CA ASP A 85 1.06 16.43 10.21
C ASP A 85 1.88 15.17 9.90
N PRO A 86 2.42 14.46 10.93
CA PRO A 86 3.14 13.20 10.75
C PRO A 86 2.37 12.16 9.93
N ARG A 87 1.02 12.16 9.99
CA ARG A 87 0.18 11.29 9.17
C ARG A 87 0.28 11.62 7.69
N GLN A 88 0.24 12.90 7.34
CA GLN A 88 0.36 13.34 5.96
C GLN A 88 1.74 13.02 5.40
N LEU A 89 2.81 13.28 6.16
CA LEU A 89 4.18 12.96 5.75
C LEU A 89 4.40 11.46 5.56
N TRP A 90 3.83 10.63 6.44
CA TRP A 90 3.90 9.17 6.30
C TRP A 90 3.17 8.67 5.05
N SER A 91 1.95 9.17 4.78
CA SER A 91 1.21 8.84 3.57
C SER A 91 1.99 9.21 2.31
N VAL A 92 2.70 10.34 2.29
CA VAL A 92 3.59 10.71 1.19
C VAL A 92 4.75 9.72 1.03
N CYS A 93 5.36 9.27 2.12
CA CYS A 93 6.44 8.27 2.05
C CYS A 93 5.96 6.94 1.44
N VAL A 94 4.80 6.45 1.88
CA VAL A 94 4.18 5.23 1.34
C VAL A 94 3.78 5.41 -0.13
N TRP A 95 3.24 6.59 -0.47
CA TRP A 95 2.92 6.97 -1.85
C TRP A 95 4.13 6.92 -2.77
N LEU A 96 5.25 7.51 -2.34
CA LEU A 96 6.51 7.47 -3.10
C LEU A 96 7.02 6.04 -3.28
N LEU A 97 6.89 5.19 -2.27
CA LEU A 97 7.31 3.79 -2.36
C LEU A 97 6.49 3.04 -3.43
N PHE A 98 5.16 3.21 -3.45
CA PHE A 98 4.33 2.58 -4.47
C PHE A 98 4.53 3.17 -5.86
N ALA A 99 4.70 4.50 -5.97
CA ALA A 99 5.05 5.16 -7.22
C ALA A 99 6.37 4.60 -7.79
N PHE A 100 7.39 4.45 -6.93
CA PHE A 100 8.67 3.85 -7.31
C PHE A 100 8.50 2.41 -7.81
N VAL A 101 7.70 1.58 -7.13
CA VAL A 101 7.44 0.20 -7.59
C VAL A 101 6.76 0.18 -8.95
N LEU A 102 5.74 1.00 -9.15
CA LEU A 102 5.02 1.07 -10.42
C LEU A 102 5.93 1.54 -11.55
N LEU A 103 6.76 2.57 -11.31
CA LEU A 103 7.74 3.06 -12.28
C LEU A 103 8.84 2.03 -12.55
N ALA A 104 9.37 1.37 -11.54
CA ALA A 104 10.38 0.32 -11.70
C ALA A 104 9.84 -0.88 -12.49
N ARG A 105 8.55 -1.22 -12.31
CA ARG A 105 7.88 -2.27 -13.10
C ARG A 105 7.65 -1.83 -14.54
N TRP A 106 7.30 -0.56 -14.78
CA TRP A 106 7.08 -0.03 -16.13
C TRP A 106 8.40 0.16 -16.89
N GLN A 107 9.37 0.87 -16.32
CA GLN A 107 10.60 1.27 -17.00
C GLN A 107 11.68 0.19 -16.95
N ALA A 108 11.93 -0.40 -15.78
CA ALA A 108 13.01 -1.37 -15.58
C ALA A 108 12.54 -2.82 -15.74
N GLY A 109 11.28 -3.05 -16.08
CA GLY A 109 10.71 -4.39 -16.33
C GLY A 109 10.78 -5.31 -15.12
N TRP A 110 10.77 -4.78 -13.89
CA TRP A 110 10.82 -5.59 -12.67
C TRP A 110 9.64 -6.57 -12.64
N ARG A 111 9.93 -7.87 -12.54
CA ARG A 111 8.92 -8.94 -12.51
C ARG A 111 9.28 -10.02 -11.48
N GLY A 112 8.27 -10.77 -11.07
CA GLY A 112 8.44 -11.89 -10.15
C GLY A 112 8.94 -11.50 -8.76
N ARG A 113 9.81 -12.31 -8.15
CA ARG A 113 10.22 -12.17 -6.73
C ARG A 113 10.60 -10.75 -6.31
N LYS A 114 11.48 -10.07 -7.06
CA LYS A 114 11.95 -8.71 -6.70
C LYS A 114 10.77 -7.76 -6.55
N ALA A 115 9.88 -7.77 -7.54
CA ALA A 115 8.73 -6.88 -7.57
C ALA A 115 7.70 -7.24 -6.49
N VAL A 116 7.55 -8.53 -6.17
CA VAL A 116 6.69 -9.04 -5.10
C VAL A 116 7.19 -8.62 -3.70
N PHE A 117 8.50 -8.68 -3.45
CA PHE A 117 9.07 -8.24 -2.17
C PHE A 117 8.85 -6.75 -1.92
N VAL A 118 9.04 -5.91 -2.94
CA VAL A 118 8.87 -4.46 -2.75
C VAL A 118 7.40 -4.10 -2.58
N SER A 119 6.48 -4.72 -3.34
CA SER A 119 5.03 -4.59 -3.11
C SER A 119 4.64 -4.98 -1.69
N LEU A 120 5.16 -6.10 -1.18
CA LEU A 120 4.91 -6.55 0.19
C LEU A 120 5.47 -5.56 1.24
N SER A 121 6.66 -5.02 1.01
CA SER A 121 7.28 -4.04 1.91
C SER A 121 6.48 -2.73 1.98
N GLY A 122 5.94 -2.27 0.84
CA GLY A 122 5.08 -1.08 0.80
C GLY A 122 3.78 -1.29 1.54
N SER A 123 3.11 -2.43 1.34
CA SER A 123 1.89 -2.76 2.10
C SER A 123 2.17 -2.89 3.60
N MET A 124 3.32 -3.42 3.99
CA MET A 124 3.72 -3.50 5.40
C MET A 124 3.99 -2.11 6.00
N ALA A 125 4.67 -1.22 5.26
CA ALA A 125 4.90 0.15 5.68
C ALA A 125 3.59 0.93 5.88
N MET A 126 2.58 0.69 5.03
CA MET A 126 1.25 1.28 5.23
C MET A 126 0.62 0.84 6.56
N LEU A 127 0.62 -0.47 6.84
CA LEU A 127 0.08 -1.02 8.09
C LEU A 127 0.83 -0.48 9.32
N LEU A 128 2.16 -0.45 9.25
CA LEU A 128 2.99 0.10 10.33
C LEU A 128 2.67 1.58 10.59
N GLY A 129 2.47 2.37 9.54
CA GLY A 129 2.03 3.76 9.66
C GLY A 129 0.75 3.89 10.46
N PHE A 130 -0.26 3.09 10.11
CA PHE A 130 -1.52 3.07 10.83
C PHE A 130 -1.31 2.80 12.32
N PHE A 131 -0.56 1.77 12.69
CA PHE A 131 -0.35 1.43 14.11
C PHE A 131 0.51 2.46 14.85
N LEU A 132 1.65 2.85 14.26
CA LEU A 132 2.60 3.77 14.90
C LEU A 132 1.97 5.14 15.15
N LEU A 133 1.33 5.72 14.12
CA LEU A 133 0.76 7.06 14.23
C LEU A 133 -0.46 7.11 15.15
N ASN A 134 -1.26 6.04 15.18
CA ASN A 134 -2.32 5.92 16.18
C ASN A 134 -1.73 5.77 17.58
N TYR A 135 -0.74 4.91 17.79
CA TYR A 135 -0.10 4.77 19.10
C TYR A 135 0.49 6.10 19.61
N PHE A 136 1.20 6.84 18.76
CA PHE A 136 1.72 8.17 19.11
C PHE A 136 0.62 9.15 19.48
N HIS A 137 -0.49 9.19 18.73
CA HIS A 137 -1.62 10.06 19.05
C HIS A 137 -2.24 9.73 20.41
N TRP A 138 -2.35 8.45 20.76
CA TRP A 138 -2.85 8.02 22.08
C TRP A 138 -1.86 8.36 23.20
N SER A 139 -0.55 8.20 22.99
CA SER A 139 0.47 8.56 24.00
C SER A 139 0.41 10.04 24.40
N GLN A 140 0.17 10.94 23.43
CA GLN A 140 0.10 12.38 23.69
C GLN A 140 -1.17 12.81 24.44
N HIS A 141 -2.28 12.08 24.26
CA HIS A 141 -3.56 12.40 24.92
C HIS A 141 -3.74 11.72 26.28
N TYR A 142 -3.16 10.54 26.49
CA TYR A 142 -3.38 9.73 27.69
C TYR A 142 -2.13 9.58 28.59
N GLY A 143 -1.00 10.19 28.23
CA GLY A 143 0.17 10.32 29.11
C GLY A 143 0.81 8.99 29.51
N LEU A 144 0.99 8.08 28.55
CA LEU A 144 1.80 6.87 28.70
C LEU A 144 3.24 7.10 28.24
#